data_AF-A0A350UWB6-F1
#
_entry.id   AF-A0A350UWB6-F1
#
_cell.length_a   1.000
_cell.length_b   1.000
_cell.length_c   1.000
_cell.angle_alpha   90.00
_cell.angle_beta   90.00
_cell.angle_gamma   90.00
#
_symmetry.space_group_name_H-M   'P 1'
#
loop_
_entity.id
_entity.type
_entity.pdbx_description
1 polymer ?
#
loop_
_entity_poly.entity_id
_entity_poly.type
_entity_poly.pdbx_seq_one_letter_code
_entity_poly.pdbx_strand_id
1 'polypeptide(L)' 'LIPSGMGMEFKLIGKYETPELIHLEEPVAFVTETFGGGKFKCNIYHKGTFAGTENYKAHGDPKWTEIEDDNPIG' A
#
# COMPACT_ATOMS: atom_id res chain seq x y z
N LEU A 1 -25.09 -15.64 -13.26
CA LEU A 1 -24.99 -14.43 -12.41
C LEU A 1 -23.80 -14.63 -11.47
N ILE A 2 -22.78 -13.78 -11.55
CA ILE A 2 -21.73 -13.73 -10.52
C ILE A 2 -22.39 -13.06 -9.30
N PRO A 3 -22.29 -13.60 -8.08
CA PRO A 3 -22.91 -12.98 -6.91
C PRO A 3 -22.43 -11.53 -6.79
N SER A 4 -23.37 -10.59 -6.78
CA SER A 4 -23.09 -9.18 -6.50
C SER A 4 -22.72 -9.05 -5.02
N GLY A 5 -21.43 -9.14 -4.71
CA GLY A 5 -20.92 -8.99 -3.36
C GLY A 5 -19.57 -9.66 -3.18
N MET A 6 -18.50 -9.02 -3.67
CA MET A 6 -17.14 -9.01 -3.11
C MET A 6 -16.21 -8.32 -4.12
N GLY A 7 -16.43 -7.03 -4.35
CA GLY A 7 -15.38 -6.20 -4.93
C GLY A 7 -14.31 -6.00 -3.86
N MET A 8 -13.07 -6.35 -4.16
CA MET A 8 -11.94 -5.96 -3.33
C MET A 8 -11.57 -4.52 -3.71
N GLU A 9 -11.87 -3.57 -2.84
CA GLU A 9 -11.50 -2.16 -3.00
C GLU A 9 -10.13 -1.92 -2.37
N PHE A 10 -9.26 -1.20 -3.07
CA PHE A 10 -7.99 -0.73 -2.56
C PHE A 10 -8.06 0.78 -2.38
N LYS A 11 -7.68 1.26 -1.19
CA LYS A 11 -7.54 2.68 -0.90
C LYS A 11 -6.08 3.05 -0.99
N LEU A 12 -5.77 4.10 -1.75
CA LEU A 12 -4.44 4.70 -1.69
C LEU A 12 -4.31 5.43 -0.35
N ILE A 13 -3.27 5.10 0.41
CA ILE A 13 -3.02 5.71 1.74
C ILE A 13 -1.62 6.33 1.86
N GLY A 14 -0.79 6.15 0.84
CA GLY A 14 0.57 6.65 0.80
C GLY A 14 1.22 6.38 -0.55
N LYS A 15 2.02 7.34 -1.01
CA LYS A 15 2.83 7.28 -2.23
C LYS A 15 4.19 7.88 -1.89
N TYR A 16 5.25 7.15 -2.19
CA TYR A 16 6.60 7.55 -1.86
C TYR A 16 7.44 7.54 -3.13
N GLU A 17 8.02 8.69 -3.46
CA GLU A 17 9.11 8.74 -4.42
C GLU A 17 10.40 8.46 -3.67
N THR A 18 11.19 7.52 -4.18
CA THR A 18 12.51 7.26 -3.63
C THR A 18 13.55 7.46 -4.73
N PRO A 19 14.56 8.32 -4.52
CA PRO A 19 15.67 8.44 -5.47
C PRO A 19 16.56 7.19 -5.50
N GLU A 20 16.54 6.36 -4.45
CA GLU A 20 17.40 5.18 -4.28
C GLU A 20 16.66 3.96 -3.67
N LEU A 21 17.32 2.80 -3.65
CA LEU A 21 16.81 1.59 -2.99
C LEU A 21 16.76 1.81 -1.46
N ILE A 22 15.57 1.73 -0.87
CA ILE A 22 15.41 1.73 0.59
C ILE A 22 15.36 0.27 1.05
N HIS A 23 16.29 -0.11 1.92
CA HIS A 23 16.20 -1.37 2.65
C HIS A 23 15.47 -1.13 3.98
N LEU A 24 14.38 -1.86 4.20
CA LEU A 24 13.71 -1.92 5.50
C LEU A 24 13.97 -3.29 6.10
N GLU A 25 14.70 -3.35 7.20
CA GLU A 25 14.96 -4.60 7.92
C GLU A 25 13.67 -5.20 8.51
N GLU A 26 12.80 -4.33 9.04
CA GLU A 26 11.53 -4.71 9.69
C GLU A 26 10.35 -3.97 9.04
N PRO A 27 9.93 -4.35 7.82
CA PRO A 27 8.92 -3.62 7.07
C PRO A 27 7.54 -3.64 7.76
N VAL A 28 7.21 -4.70 8.50
CA VAL A 28 5.95 -4.77 9.25
C VAL A 28 5.95 -3.79 10.42
N ALA A 29 7.07 -3.61 11.12
CA ALA A 29 7.19 -2.63 12.20
C ALA A 29 7.00 -1.22 11.65
N PHE A 30 7.69 -0.88 10.55
CA PHE A 30 7.54 0.40 9.86
C PHE A 30 6.08 0.69 9.48
N VAL A 31 5.40 -0.28 8.83
CA VAL A 31 3.99 -0.14 8.43
C VAL A 31 3.08 0.03 9.64
N THR A 32 3.32 -0.71 10.73
CA THR A 32 2.53 -0.62 11.97
C THR A 32 2.68 0.74 12.64
N GLU A 33 3.89 1.26 12.73
CA GLU A 33 4.17 2.56 13.33
C GLU A 33 3.52 3.68 12.51
N THR A 34 3.68 3.63 11.19
CA THR A 34 3.22 4.65 10.23
C THR A 34 1.71 4.63 10.03
N PHE A 35 1.12 3.47 9.75
CA PHE A 35 -0.28 3.34 9.32
C PHE A 35 -1.17 2.60 10.32
N GLY A 36 -0.62 2.02 11.39
CA GLY A 36 -1.40 1.21 12.33
C GLY A 36 -1.77 -0.16 11.76
N GLY A 37 -2.83 -0.77 12.28
CA GLY A 37 -3.28 -2.09 11.87
C GLY A 37 -3.99 -2.11 10.52
N GLY A 38 -3.90 -3.24 9.81
CA GLY A 38 -4.53 -3.41 8.51
C GLY A 38 -3.89 -4.48 7.62
N LYS A 39 -4.43 -4.60 6.41
CA LYS A 39 -3.83 -5.36 5.31
C LYS A 39 -3.35 -4.35 4.27
N PHE A 40 -2.06 -4.40 3.96
CA PHE A 40 -1.40 -3.42 3.11
C PHE A 40 -0.86 -4.08 1.87
N LYS A 41 -0.99 -3.38 0.74
CA LYS A 41 -0.39 -3.74 -0.54
C LYS A 41 0.53 -2.60 -0.94
N CYS A 42 1.82 -2.87 -1.04
CA CYS A 42 2.81 -1.93 -1.55
C CYS A 42 3.12 -2.31 -3.00
N ASN A 43 2.76 -1.46 -3.96
CA ASN A 43 3.10 -1.63 -5.36
C ASN A 43 4.40 -0.88 -5.67
N ILE A 44 5.34 -1.57 -6.28
CA ILE A 44 6.67 -1.04 -6.60
C ILE A 44 6.69 -0.74 -8.10
N TYR A 45 7.11 0.47 -8.45
CA TYR A 45 7.26 0.91 -9.84
C TYR A 45 8.72 1.30 -10.09
N HIS A 46 9.24 0.96 -11.26
CA HIS A 46 10.54 1.39 -11.74
C HIS A 46 10.36 2.15 -13.05
N LYS A 47 10.72 3.44 -13.07
CA LYS A 47 10.59 4.31 -14.26
C LYS A 47 9.17 4.26 -14.87
N GLY A 48 8.14 4.36 -14.01
CA GLY A 48 6.73 4.29 -14.41
C GLY A 48 6.22 2.89 -14.77
N THR A 49 7.07 1.86 -14.78
CA THR A 49 6.67 0.48 -15.07
C THR A 49 6.46 -0.29 -13.78
N PHE A 50 5.34 -1.02 -13.66
CA PHE A 50 5.09 -1.91 -12.53
C PHE A 50 6.18 -2.98 -12.43
N ALA A 51 6.83 -3.07 -11.27
CA ALA A 51 7.91 -4.01 -11.01
C ALA A 51 7.49 -5.16 -10.09
N GLY A 52 6.54 -4.93 -9.18
CA GLY A 52 6.07 -5.96 -8.26
C GLY A 52 5.17 -5.44 -7.16
N THR A 53 4.75 -6.37 -6.31
CA THR A 53 3.91 -6.09 -5.15
C THR A 53 4.44 -6.85 -3.94
N GLU A 54 4.51 -6.15 -2.81
CA GLU A 54 4.68 -6.77 -1.50
C GLU A 54 3.44 -6.53 -0.64
N ASN A 55 3.03 -7.55 0.11
CA ASN A 55 1.85 -7.47 0.97
C ASN A 55 2.26 -7.61 2.43
N TYR A 56 1.71 -6.73 3.28
CA TYR A 56 1.98 -6.75 4.72
C TYR A 56 0.67 -6.85 5.50
N LYS A 57 0.77 -7.42 6.70
CA LYS A 57 -0.32 -7.44 7.66
C LYS A 57 0.20 -6.91 8.98
N ALA A 58 -0.37 -5.80 9.44
CA ALA A 58 -0.09 -5.24 10.75
C ALA A 58 -1.29 -5.43 11.67
N HIS A 59 -1.02 -5.59 12.96
CA HIS A 59 -2.03 -5.74 14.00
C HIS A 59 -2.28 -4.41 14.73
N GLY A 60 -3.46 -4.25 15.32
CA GLY A 60 -3.87 -3.05 16.04
C GLY A 60 -4.94 -2.24 15.31
N ASP A 61 -5.20 -1.04 15.80
CA ASP A 61 -6.17 -0.12 15.21
C ASP A 61 -5.59 0.60 13.99
N PRO A 62 -6.40 0.87 12.95
CA PRO A 62 -5.94 1.62 11.79
C PRO A 62 -5.65 3.09 12.16
N LYS A 63 -4.55 3.63 11.63
CA LYS A 63 -4.23 5.07 11.65
C LYS A 63 -4.33 5.70 10.26
N TRP A 64 -4.45 4.88 9.21
CA TRP A 64 -4.49 5.34 7.83
C TRP A 64 -5.84 5.97 7.49
N THR A 65 -5.78 6.94 6.58
CA THR A 65 -6.95 7.49 5.88
C THR A 65 -6.65 7.43 4.39
N GLU A 66 -7.71 7.32 3.58
CA GLU A 66 -7.59 7.41 2.13
C GLU A 66 -7.07 8.79 1.73
N ILE A 67 -6.15 8.81 0.76
CA ILE A 67 -5.63 10.03 0.14
C ILE A 67 -6.10 10.10 -1.32
N GLU A 68 -6.14 11.31 -1.87
CA GLU A 68 -6.43 11.50 -3.29
C GLU A 68 -5.31 10.91 -4.14
N ASP A 69 -5.68 10.23 -5.23
CA ASP A 69 -4.75 9.78 -6.24
C ASP A 69 -4.54 10.91 -7.25
N ASP A 70 -3.32 11.45 -7.26
CA ASP A 70 -2.89 12.51 -8.18
C ASP A 70 -2.70 12.00 -9.63
N ASN A 71 -2.65 10.68 -9.84
CA ASN A 71 -2.64 10.06 -11.16
C ASN A 71 -3.41 8.73 -11.19
N PRO A 72 -4.76 8.77 -11.26
CA PRO A 72 -5.62 7.59 -11.15
C PRO A 72 -5.51 6.60 -12.33
N ILE A 73 -4.67 6.89 -13.33
CA ILE A 73 -4.53 6.12 -14.57
C ILE A 73 -3.15 5.43 -14.68
N GLY A 74 -2.19 5.78 -13.81
CA GLY A 74 -0.80 5.32 -13.90
C GLY A 74 0.06 6.15 -14.85
#